data_AF-A0A225W2C8-F1
#
_entry.id   AF-A0A225W2C8-F1
#
_cell.length_a   1.000
_cell.length_b   1.000
_cell.length_c   1.000
_cell.angle_alpha   90.00
_cell.angle_beta   90.00
_cell.angle_gamma   90.00
#
_symmetry.space_group_name_H-M   'P 1'
#
loop_
_entity.id
_entity.type
_entity.pdbx_description
1 polymer ?
#
loop_
_entity_poly.entity_id
_entity_poly.type
_entity_poly.pdbx_seq_one_letter_code
_entity_poly.pdbx_strand_id
1 'polypeptide(L)'
;MLDTSSWIPLFAPKAARQAVWAELVEELSHPVNSTSTSQVAEDTVSLLMAMGMEAHAYLSLTALADWTASEAGTELQQWKRKLKTAFGSKDVVTGRQPVA
;
A
#
# COMPACT_ATOMS: atom_id res chain seq x y z
N MET A 1 0.35 -10.54 1.29
CA MET A 1 0.59 -9.24 0.61
C MET A 1 0.41 -8.06 1.57
N LEU A 2 -0.41 -8.22 2.62
CA LEU A 2 -0.50 -7.31 3.77
C LEU A 2 0.51 -7.68 4.88
N ASP A 3 0.94 -8.95 4.91
CA ASP A 3 1.88 -9.55 5.86
C ASP A 3 3.36 -9.19 5.60
N THR A 4 3.61 -8.41 4.54
CA THR A 4 4.95 -8.10 4.06
C THR A 4 5.46 -6.72 4.50
N SER A 5 4.69 -6.03 5.33
CA SER A 5 5.05 -4.78 6.00
C SER A 5 4.58 -4.86 7.45
N SER A 6 5.39 -4.34 8.36
CA SER A 6 5.03 -4.25 9.79
C SER A 6 4.09 -3.06 10.07
N TRP A 7 3.98 -2.14 9.11
CA TRP A 7 3.16 -0.93 9.20
C TRP A 7 1.71 -1.14 8.76
N ILE A 8 1.50 -1.81 7.62
CA ILE A 8 0.17 -1.98 7.00
C ILE A 8 -0.84 -2.74 7.89
N PRO A 9 -0.47 -3.82 8.60
CA PRO A 9 -1.38 -4.53 9.50
C PRO A 9 -1.95 -3.65 10.63
N LEU A 10 -1.28 -2.56 11.00
CA LEU A 10 -1.72 -1.67 12.07
C LEU A 10 -3.04 -0.95 11.75
N PHE A 11 -3.38 -0.81 10.46
CA PHE A 11 -4.63 -0.18 10.01
C PHE A 11 -5.82 -1.14 9.99
N ALA A 12 -5.58 -2.43 10.29
CA ALA A 12 -6.54 -3.52 10.16
C ALA A 12 -7.36 -3.41 8.86
N PRO A 13 -6.70 -3.31 7.68
CA PRO A 13 -7.39 -3.01 6.44
C PRO A 13 -8.35 -4.14 6.08
N LYS A 14 -9.62 -3.81 5.83
CA LYS A 14 -10.62 -4.76 5.36
C LYS A 14 -11.04 -4.42 3.94
N ALA A 15 -11.25 -5.45 3.12
CA ALA A 15 -11.81 -5.26 1.79
C ALA A 15 -13.25 -4.72 1.92
N ALA A 16 -13.46 -3.49 1.47
CA ALA A 16 -14.76 -2.83 1.47
C ALA A 16 -15.36 -2.80 0.06
N ARG A 17 -14.51 -2.61 -0.96
CA ARG A 17 -14.87 -2.64 -2.37
C ARG A 17 -13.78 -3.30 -3.20
N GLN A 18 -14.10 -3.58 -4.47
CA GLN A 18 -13.12 -4.12 -5.39
C GLN A 18 -12.11 -3.04 -5.79
N ALA A 19 -10.81 -3.38 -5.75
CA ALA A 19 -9.74 -2.48 -6.15
C ALA A 19 -9.92 -2.02 -7.61
N VAL A 20 -9.86 -0.72 -7.85
CA VAL A 20 -9.88 -0.16 -9.20
C VAL A 20 -8.45 0.09 -9.65
N TRP A 21 -8.06 -0.55 -10.75
CA TRP A 21 -6.68 -0.48 -11.23
C TRP A 21 -6.23 0.95 -11.59
N ALA A 22 -7.12 1.74 -12.18
CA ALA A 22 -6.84 3.14 -12.54
C ALA A 22 -6.54 4.02 -11.31
N GLU A 23 -7.34 3.89 -10.24
CA GLU A 23 -7.11 4.61 -8.98
C GLU A 23 -5.80 4.15 -8.32
N LEU A 24 -5.54 2.83 -8.35
CA LEU A 24 -4.37 2.26 -7.71
C LEU A 24 -3.06 2.64 -8.42
N VAL A 25 -3.03 2.65 -9.75
CA VAL A 25 -1.81 3.01 -10.51
C VAL A 25 -1.48 4.49 -10.38
N GLU A 26 -2.51 5.35 -10.30
CA GLU A 26 -2.36 6.77 -10.01
C GLU A 26 -1.72 6.95 -8.63
N GLU A 27 -2.33 6.38 -7.59
CA GLU A 27 -1.84 6.44 -6.20
C GLU A 27 -0.42 5.87 -6.06
N LEU A 28 -0.10 4.80 -6.78
CA LEU A 28 1.24 4.21 -6.82
C LEU A 28 2.26 5.10 -7.53
N SER A 29 1.85 5.96 -8.45
CA SER A 29 2.71 6.92 -9.15
C SER A 29 3.07 8.13 -8.28
N HIS A 30 2.25 8.45 -7.28
CA HIS A 30 2.55 9.51 -6.32
C HIS A 30 3.76 9.14 -5.44
N PRO A 31 4.79 10.01 -5.38
CA PRO A 31 5.91 9.81 -4.47
C PRO A 31 5.43 9.97 -3.03
N VAL A 32 5.86 9.07 -2.12
CA VAL A 32 5.70 9.30 -0.69
C VAL A 32 6.67 10.40 -0.30
N ASN A 33 6.18 11.63 -0.21
CA ASN A 33 6.92 12.81 0.26
C ASN A 33 6.58 13.15 1.72
N SER A 34 5.88 12.25 2.40
CA SER A 34 5.49 12.40 3.80
C SER A 34 6.69 12.72 4.70
N THR A 35 6.57 13.84 5.42
CA THR A 35 7.59 14.34 6.36
C THR A 35 7.25 14.05 7.83
N SER A 36 6.03 13.58 8.09
CA SER A 36 5.51 13.26 9.42
C SER A 36 4.84 11.89 9.40
N THR A 37 4.90 11.16 10.53
CA THR A 37 4.26 9.84 10.67
C THR A 37 2.75 9.93 10.42
N SER A 38 2.10 11.05 10.77
CA SER A 38 0.68 11.27 10.47
C SER A 38 0.41 11.34 8.97
N GLN A 39 1.30 12.00 8.22
CA GLN A 39 1.18 12.11 6.77
C GLN A 39 1.40 10.75 6.09
N VAL A 40 2.36 9.96 6.61
CA VAL A 40 2.54 8.57 6.16
C VAL A 40 1.26 7.75 6.41
N ALA A 41 0.59 7.97 7.54
CA ALA A 41 -0.66 7.29 7.84
C ALA A 41 -1.79 7.70 6.91
N GLU A 42 -1.93 8.99 6.59
CA GLU A 42 -2.88 9.51 5.60
C GLU A 42 -2.61 8.92 4.21
N ASP A 43 -1.35 8.95 3.74
CA ASP A 43 -0.94 8.35 2.47
C ASP A 43 -1.27 6.85 2.43
N THR A 44 -1.08 6.15 3.55
CA THR A 44 -1.40 4.72 3.67
C THR A 44 -2.90 4.48 3.55
N VAL A 45 -3.73 5.31 4.20
CA VAL A 45 -5.20 5.21 4.11
C VAL A 45 -5.67 5.49 2.68
N SER A 46 -5.14 6.51 2.01
CA SER A 46 -5.44 6.80 0.60
C SER A 46 -5.10 5.61 -0.31
N LEU A 47 -3.94 4.99 -0.11
CA LEU A 47 -3.53 3.80 -0.86
C LEU A 47 -4.41 2.58 -0.59
N LEU A 48 -4.81 2.36 0.66
CA LEU A 48 -5.78 1.31 1.00
C LEU A 48 -7.12 1.57 0.31
N MET A 49 -7.61 2.81 0.32
CA MET A 49 -8.86 3.20 -0.34
C MET A 49 -8.82 2.95 -1.85
N ALA A 50 -7.70 3.26 -2.51
CA ALA A 50 -7.49 2.96 -3.93
C ALA A 50 -7.46 1.44 -4.22
N MET A 51 -6.99 0.64 -3.27
CA MET A 51 -7.11 -0.82 -3.30
C MET A 51 -8.52 -1.34 -2.96
N GLY A 52 -9.47 -0.45 -2.67
CA GLY A 52 -10.80 -0.81 -2.22
C GLY A 52 -10.83 -1.37 -0.79
N MET A 53 -9.81 -1.09 0.01
CA MET A 53 -9.73 -1.45 1.41
C MET A 53 -10.02 -0.23 2.30
N GLU A 54 -10.79 -0.44 3.36
CA GLU A 54 -11.02 0.57 4.37
C GLU A 54 -10.16 0.28 5.61
N ALA A 55 -9.53 1.31 6.16
CA ALA A 55 -8.83 1.25 7.43
C ALA A 55 -9.86 1.21 8.55
N HIS A 56 -10.05 0.02 9.14
CA HIS A 56 -11.01 -0.16 10.24
C HIS A 56 -10.43 0.22 11.61
N ALA A 57 -9.11 0.22 11.73
CA ALA A 57 -8.41 0.78 12.86
C ALA A 57 -7.67 2.02 12.36
N TYR A 58 -8.13 3.20 12.76
CA TYR A 58 -7.28 4.38 12.65
C TYR A 58 -6.18 4.22 13.69
N LEU A 59 -4.91 4.31 13.29
CA LEU A 59 -3.77 4.26 14.19
C LEU A 59 -4.08 5.17 15.40
N SER A 60 -4.21 4.57 16.57
CA SER A 60 -4.25 5.36 17.80
C SER A 60 -2.94 6.14 17.85
N LEU A 61 -2.99 7.41 18.24
CA LEU A 61 -1.82 8.30 18.29
C LEU A 61 -0.60 7.65 18.99
N THR A 62 -0.84 6.71 19.90
CA THR A 62 0.14 5.84 20.55
C THR A 62 0.89 4.90 19.61
N ALA A 63 0.21 4.18 18.71
CA ALA A 63 0.88 3.33 17.72
C ALA A 63 1.66 4.16 16.69
N LEU A 64 1.25 5.42 16.48
CA LEU A 64 2.01 6.39 15.68
C LEU A 64 3.27 6.88 16.40
N ALA A 65 3.24 6.97 17.74
CA ALA A 65 4.37 7.43 18.56
C ALA A 65 5.52 6.42 18.62
N ASP A 66 5.24 5.13 18.43
CA ASP A 66 6.24 4.08 18.36
C ASP A 66 7.00 4.06 17.01
N TRP A 67 6.55 4.83 16.01
CA TRP A 67 7.13 4.86 14.67
C TRP A 67 7.65 6.24 14.29
N THR A 68 8.88 6.32 13.81
CA THR A 68 9.37 7.55 13.19
C THR A 68 8.82 7.71 11.77
N ALA A 69 8.71 8.96 11.31
CA ALA A 69 8.26 9.27 9.95
C ALA A 69 9.13 8.57 8.88
N SER A 70 10.42 8.40 9.16
CA SER A 70 11.38 7.74 8.26
C SER A 70 11.14 6.22 8.18
N GLU A 71 10.90 5.55 9.32
CA GLU A 71 10.63 4.11 9.36
C GLU A 71 9.32 3.79 8.67
N ALA A 72 8.24 4.50 9.04
CA ALA A 72 6.93 4.32 8.44
C ALA A 72 6.97 4.62 6.93
N GLY A 73 7.65 5.71 6.54
CA GLY A 73 7.82 6.08 5.13
C GLY A 73 8.58 5.04 4.33
N THR A 74 9.62 4.43 4.91
CA THR A 74 10.41 3.36 4.26
C THR A 74 9.59 2.10 4.08
N GLU A 75 8.84 1.69 5.11
CA GLU A 75 7.93 0.54 5.04
C GLU A 75 6.85 0.75 3.97
N LEU A 76 6.21 1.92 3.96
CA LEU A 76 5.20 2.28 2.96
C LEU A 76 5.79 2.27 1.54
N GLN A 77 6.99 2.83 1.35
CA GLN A 77 7.69 2.82 0.07
C GLN A 77 8.02 1.40 -0.40
N GLN A 78 8.52 0.54 0.50
CA GLN A 78 8.80 -0.85 0.18
C GLN A 78 7.51 -1.59 -0.18
N TRP A 79 6.42 -1.33 0.54
CA TRP A 79 5.12 -1.93 0.27
C TRP A 79 4.55 -1.47 -1.08
N LYS A 80 4.55 -0.16 -1.39
CA LYS A 80 4.17 0.39 -2.71
C LYS A 80 4.97 -0.27 -3.84
N ARG A 81 6.28 -0.50 -3.66
CA ARG A 81 7.09 -1.21 -4.66
C ARG A 81 6.68 -2.67 -4.83
N LYS A 82 6.49 -3.41 -3.73
CA LYS A 82 5.99 -4.79 -3.77
C LYS A 82 4.62 -4.86 -4.45
N LEU A 83 3.78 -3.87 -4.21
CA LEU A 83 2.46 -3.74 -4.82
C LEU A 83 2.60 -3.58 -6.34
N LYS A 84 3.39 -2.60 -6.80
CA LYS A 84 3.72 -2.42 -8.23
C LYS A 84 4.21 -3.72 -8.87
N THR A 85 5.10 -4.45 -8.21
CA THR A 85 5.59 -5.74 -8.71
C THR A 85 4.49 -6.80 -8.74
N ALA A 86 3.74 -6.99 -7.66
CA ALA A 86 2.68 -8.00 -7.58
C ALA A 86 1.57 -7.78 -8.61
N PHE A 87 1.28 -6.51 -8.95
CA PHE A 87 0.33 -6.17 -9.99
C PHE A 87 0.94 -6.20 -11.40
N GLY A 88 2.16 -5.69 -11.61
CA GLY A 88 2.86 -5.78 -12.89
C GLY A 88 3.25 -7.21 -13.29
N SER A 89 3.41 -8.12 -12.32
CA SER A 89 3.62 -9.54 -12.57
C SER A 89 2.36 -10.26 -13.09
N LYS A 90 1.17 -9.65 -13.07
CA LYS A 90 -0.02 -10.27 -13.69
C LYS A 90 -0.01 -10.19 -15.22
N ASP A 91 0.83 -9.34 -15.82
CA ASP A 91 0.99 -9.28 -17.28
C ASP A 91 1.99 -10.30 -17.86
N VAL A 92 2.68 -11.10 -17.02
CA VAL A 92 3.59 -12.16 -17.50
C VAL A 92 2.99 -13.57 -17.36
N VAL A 93 1.67 -13.73 -17.37
CA VAL A 93 1.09 -15.10 -17.42
C VAL A 93 -0.19 -15.24 -18.22
N THR A 94 -0.49 -14.30 -19.13
CA THR A 94 -1.49 -14.56 -20.19
C THR A 94 -0.94 -14.12 -21.54
N GLY A 95 0.12 -14.81 -21.97
CA GLY A 95 0.72 -14.68 -23.29
C GLY A 95 1.50 -15.95 -23.64
N ARG A 96 0.79 -17.08 -23.78
CA ARG A 96 1.26 -18.28 -24.51
C ARG A 96 1.82 -17.82 -25.88
N GLN A 97 2.93 -18.31 -26.40
CA GLN A 97 3.25 -19.72 -26.62
C GLN A 97 4.77 -20.03 -26.76
N PRO A 98 5.15 -21.29 -26.51
CA PRO A 98 6.35 -21.89 -27.08
C PRO A 98 6.15 -22.14 -28.58
N VAL A 99 7.14 -21.80 -29.40
CA VAL A 99 7.28 -22.34 -30.76
C VAL A 99 8.52 -23.23 -30.78
N ALA A 100 8.37 -24.36 -31.49
CA ALA A 100 9.23 -25.54 -31.53
C ALA A 100 10.73 -25.29 -31.75
#